data_AF-A0A353H2Y2-F1
#
_entry.id   AF-A0A353H2Y2-F1
#
_cell.length_a   1.000
_cell.length_b   1.000
_cell.length_c   1.000
_cell.angle_alpha   90.00
_cell.angle_beta   90.00
_cell.angle_gamma   90.00
#
_symmetry.space_group_name_H-M   'P 1'
#
loop_
_entity.id
_entity.type
_entity.pdbx_description
1 polymer ?
#
loop_
_entity_poly.entity_id
_entity_poly.type
_entity_poly.pdbx_seq_one_letter_code
_entity_poly.pdbx_strand_id
1 'polypeptide(L)'
;DLVVLELSSFQLEQMTISPPVSAILNITPNHLDRHGTMDAYTTAKARILDFQKPGDVAILNREDPGSWSLLPRIKGSLVTFGFSKPAA
;
A
#
# COMPACT_ATOMS: atom_id res chain seq x y z
N ASP A 1 14.35 -4.70 18.35
CA ASP A 1 14.40 -3.32 17.82
C ASP A 1 13.33 -3.09 16.78
N LEU A 2 13.07 -1.82 16.49
CA LEU A 2 12.05 -1.37 15.56
C LEU A 2 12.72 -0.63 14.41
N VAL A 3 12.29 -0.89 13.18
CA VAL A 3 12.79 -0.23 11.97
C VAL A 3 11.64 0.41 11.22
N VAL A 4 11.92 1.56 10.61
CA VAL A 4 11.01 2.24 9.69
C VAL A 4 11.69 2.24 8.33
N LEU A 5 11.04 1.64 7.34
CA LEU A 5 11.60 1.43 6.02
C LEU A 5 10.73 2.09 4.96
N GLU A 6 11.36 2.83 4.06
CA GLU A 6 10.78 3.18 2.77
C GLU A 6 11.09 2.09 1.75
N LEU A 7 10.09 1.62 1.01
CA LEU A 7 10.22 0.54 0.05
C LEU A 7 9.76 1.02 -1.34
N SER A 8 10.65 0.86 -2.32
CA SER A 8 10.35 1.16 -3.73
C SER A 8 9.45 0.09 -4.35
N SER A 9 8.79 0.41 -5.47
CA SER A 9 8.02 -0.58 -6.23
C SER A 9 8.86 -1.78 -6.65
N PHE A 10 10.15 -1.57 -6.95
CA PHE A 10 11.05 -2.64 -7.39
C PHE A 10 11.36 -3.63 -6.28
N GLN A 11 11.54 -3.14 -5.05
CA GLN A 11 11.73 -4.00 -3.88
C GLN A 11 10.44 -4.74 -3.56
N LEU A 12 9.31 -4.05 -3.61
CA LEU A 12 8.01 -4.64 -3.31
C LEU A 12 7.65 -5.78 -4.27
N GLU A 13 7.94 -5.66 -5.57
CA GLU A 13 7.75 -6.75 -6.56
C GLU A 13 8.35 -8.09 -6.11
N GLN A 14 9.50 -8.04 -5.42
CA GLN A 14 10.24 -9.23 -5.01
C GLN A 14 9.82 -9.76 -3.63
N MET A 15 9.06 -8.98 -2.87
CA MET A 15 8.69 -9.37 -1.51
C MET A 15 7.72 -10.55 -1.51
N THR A 16 7.90 -11.42 -0.52
CA THR A 16 7.05 -12.59 -0.22
C THR A 16 6.52 -12.56 1.21
N ILE A 17 6.75 -11.46 1.90
CA ILE A 17 6.30 -11.17 3.26
C ILE A 17 5.85 -9.70 3.33
N SER A 18 4.93 -9.39 4.23
CA SER A 18 4.49 -8.03 4.50
C SER A 18 4.93 -7.61 5.90
N PRO A 19 5.31 -6.35 6.11
CA PRO A 19 5.45 -5.80 7.45
C PRO A 19 4.13 -5.90 8.23
N PRO A 20 4.18 -6.06 9.57
CA PRO A 20 2.98 -6.03 10.42
C PRO A 20 2.23 -4.70 10.36
N VAL A 21 2.91 -3.60 10.01
CA VAL A 21 2.33 -2.29 9.78
C VAL A 21 2.85 -1.76 8.45
N SER A 22 1.95 -1.52 7.50
CA SER A 22 2.29 -1.07 6.14
C SER A 22 1.45 0.14 5.76
N ALA A 23 2.05 1.11 5.08
CA ALA A 23 1.37 2.32 4.61
C ALA A 23 1.53 2.51 3.11
N ILE A 24 0.44 2.91 2.44
CA ILE A 24 0.47 3.37 1.05
C ILE A 24 -0.12 4.78 1.04
N LEU A 25 0.74 5.78 0.85
CA LEU A 25 0.34 7.18 0.99
C LEU A 25 -0.38 7.72 -0.25
N ASN A 26 0.06 7.30 -1.44
CA ASN A 26 -0.56 7.60 -2.72
C ASN A 26 -0.13 6.58 -3.78
N ILE A 27 -0.86 6.51 -4.89
CA ILE A 27 -0.41 5.89 -6.13
C ILE A 27 -0.55 6.90 -7.26
N THR A 28 0.57 7.42 -7.74
CA THR A 28 0.65 8.39 -8.84
C THR A 28 1.65 7.90 -9.90
N PRO A 29 1.52 8.31 -11.18
CA PRO A 29 2.39 7.82 -12.25
C PRO A 29 3.88 8.02 -11.95
N ASN A 30 4.61 6.91 -11.90
CA ASN A 30 6.07 6.89 -11.78
C ASN A 30 6.61 5.56 -12.30
N HIS A 31 7.85 5.55 -12.79
CA HIS A 31 8.54 4.36 -13.31
C HIS A 31 7.76 3.55 -14.37
N LEU A 32 6.90 4.20 -15.16
CA LEU A 32 6.08 3.51 -16.17
C LEU A 32 6.92 2.97 -17.35
N ASP A 33 8.12 3.50 -17.56
CA ASP A 33 9.15 2.94 -18.42
C ASP A 33 9.55 1.50 -18.01
N ARG A 34 9.48 1.19 -16.70
CA ARG A 34 9.82 -0.13 -16.15
C ARG A 34 8.60 -1.04 -15.95
N HIS A 35 7.46 -0.47 -15.55
CA HIS A 35 6.23 -1.22 -15.23
C HIS A 35 5.29 -1.38 -16.43
N GLY A 36 5.43 -0.55 -17.46
CA GLY A 36 4.60 -0.54 -18.66
C GLY A 36 3.22 0.10 -18.47
N THR A 37 2.50 -0.27 -17.41
CA THR A 37 1.14 0.24 -17.12
C THR A 37 0.99 0.71 -15.68
N MET A 38 0.01 1.60 -15.45
CA MET A 38 -0.36 2.01 -14.10
C MET A 38 -0.83 0.83 -13.25
N ASP A 39 -1.54 -0.13 -13.83
CA ASP A 39 -2.03 -1.32 -13.13
C ASP A 39 -0.89 -2.22 -12.63
N ALA A 40 0.15 -2.41 -13.47
CA ALA A 40 1.34 -3.15 -13.10
C ALA A 40 2.10 -2.45 -11.96
N TYR A 41 2.30 -1.14 -12.06
CA TYR A 41 2.93 -0.32 -11.01
C TYR A 41 2.15 -0.36 -9.69
N THR A 42 0.82 -0.25 -9.78
CA THR A 42 -0.08 -0.30 -8.63
C THR A 42 -0.02 -1.67 -7.98
N THR A 43 -0.02 -2.74 -8.77
CA THR A 43 0.11 -4.12 -8.27
C THR A 43 1.45 -4.33 -7.59
N ALA A 44 2.54 -3.82 -8.16
CA ALA A 44 3.87 -3.87 -7.55
C ALA A 44 3.90 -3.18 -6.17
N LYS A 45 3.30 -1.99 -6.04
CA LYS A 45 3.21 -1.29 -4.74
C LYS A 45 2.26 -1.97 -3.75
N ALA A 46 1.12 -2.46 -4.23
CA ALA A 46 0.11 -3.12 -3.41
C ALA A 46 0.63 -4.41 -2.77
N ARG A 47 1.72 -4.98 -3.31
CA ARG A 47 2.38 -6.17 -2.78
C ARG A 47 2.82 -6.07 -1.32
N ILE A 48 3.02 -4.85 -0.80
CA ILE A 48 3.27 -4.62 0.64
C ILE A 48 2.09 -5.07 1.53
N LEU A 49 0.88 -5.20 0.97
CA LEU A 49 -0.34 -5.65 1.65
C LEU A 49 -0.65 -7.15 1.42
N ASP A 50 -0.17 -7.71 0.30
CA ASP A 50 -0.61 -9.02 -0.18
C ASP A 50 -0.26 -10.19 0.77
N PHE A 51 0.73 -10.04 1.65
CA PHE A 51 1.15 -11.07 2.61
C PHE A 51 0.81 -10.73 4.07
N GLN A 52 -0.01 -9.71 4.32
CA GLN A 52 -0.50 -9.40 5.66
C GLN A 52 -1.40 -10.53 6.21
N LYS A 53 -1.37 -10.69 7.53
CA LYS A 53 -2.14 -11.68 8.30
C LYS A 53 -3.26 -10.99 9.08
N PRO A 54 -4.27 -11.76 9.56
CA PRO A 54 -5.20 -11.25 10.56
C PRO A 54 -4.44 -10.68 11.76
N GLY A 55 -4.71 -9.42 12.11
CA GLY A 55 -4.02 -8.69 13.18
C GLY A 55 -2.99 -7.65 12.70
N ASP A 56 -2.51 -7.74 11.45
CA ASP A 56 -1.65 -6.72 10.86
C ASP A 56 -2.46 -5.44 10.52
N VAL A 57 -1.75 -4.32 10.31
CA VAL A 57 -2.35 -3.01 10.02
C VAL A 57 -1.98 -2.53 8.63
N ALA A 58 -2.99 -2.17 7.84
CA ALA A 58 -2.84 -1.43 6.61
C ALA A 58 -3.24 0.04 6.83
N ILE A 59 -2.39 0.97 6.38
CA ILE A 59 -2.64 2.41 6.45
C ILE A 59 -2.84 2.95 5.04
N LEU A 60 -4.06 3.41 4.73
CA LEU A 60 -4.42 3.99 3.43
C LEU A 60 -4.81 5.47 3.54
N ASN A 61 -4.56 6.20 2.48
CA ASN A 61 -5.03 7.57 2.31
C ASN A 61 -6.44 7.56 1.70
N ARG A 62 -7.43 8.13 2.40
CA ARG A 62 -8.84 8.18 1.94
C ARG A 62 -9.03 9.13 0.76
N GLU A 63 -8.14 10.10 0.61
CA GLU A 63 -8.28 11.19 -0.37
C GLU A 63 -7.43 10.96 -1.61
N ASP A 64 -6.56 9.93 -1.62
CA ASP A 64 -5.85 9.48 -2.82
C ASP A 64 -6.60 8.30 -3.44
N PRO A 65 -7.20 8.44 -4.64
CA PRO A 65 -7.98 7.37 -5.26
C PRO A 65 -7.16 6.10 -5.50
N GLY A 66 -5.88 6.23 -5.79
CA GLY A 66 -4.97 5.12 -6.03
C GLY A 66 -4.74 4.28 -4.77
N SER A 67 -4.39 4.92 -3.66
CA SER A 67 -4.28 4.27 -2.34
C SER A 67 -5.63 3.70 -1.91
N TRP A 68 -6.71 4.48 -1.99
CA TRP A 68 -8.03 4.06 -1.54
C TRP A 68 -8.59 2.87 -2.31
N SER A 69 -8.29 2.76 -3.61
CA SER A 69 -8.68 1.60 -4.44
C SER A 69 -8.09 0.28 -3.97
N LEU A 70 -7.08 0.28 -3.08
CA LEU A 70 -6.46 -0.91 -2.54
C LEU A 70 -7.19 -1.48 -1.33
N LEU A 71 -8.29 -0.86 -0.88
CA LEU A 71 -9.13 -1.34 0.21
C LEU A 71 -9.50 -2.83 0.08
N PRO A 72 -9.87 -3.37 -1.10
CA PRO A 72 -10.20 -4.79 -1.26
C PRO A 72 -9.02 -5.76 -1.02
N ARG A 73 -7.78 -5.27 -0.99
CA ARG A 73 -6.58 -6.10 -0.73
C ARG A 73 -6.25 -6.26 0.75
N ILE A 74 -6.90 -5.50 1.63
CA ILE A 74 -6.61 -5.51 3.06
C ILE A 74 -7.12 -6.83 3.67
N LYS A 75 -6.21 -7.51 4.37
CA LYS A 75 -6.49 -8.75 5.12
C LYS A 75 -6.59 -8.53 6.63
N GLY A 76 -6.01 -7.44 7.13
CA GLY A 76 -5.93 -7.09 8.54
C GLY A 76 -6.82 -5.92 8.92
N SER A 77 -6.40 -5.18 9.95
CA SER A 77 -7.07 -3.95 10.37
C SER A 77 -6.75 -2.82 9.42
N LEU A 78 -7.75 -2.00 9.11
CA LEU A 78 -7.58 -0.79 8.32
C LEU A 78 -7.48 0.43 9.25
N VAL A 79 -6.40 1.19 9.11
CA VAL A 79 -6.26 2.56 9.63
C VAL A 79 -6.22 3.49 8.44
N THR A 80 -6.83 4.67 8.57
CA THR A 80 -6.93 5.59 7.45
C THR A 80 -6.50 6.99 7.85
N PHE A 81 -5.94 7.74 6.90
CA PHE A 81 -5.65 9.16 7.07
C PHE A 81 -6.20 10.00 5.90
N GLY A 82 -6.23 11.31 6.08
CA GLY A 82 -6.78 12.30 5.16
C GLY A 82 -7.08 13.60 5.91
N PHE A 83 -7.24 14.71 5.19
CA PHE A 83 -7.56 16.02 5.77
C PHE A 83 -8.96 16.05 6.37
N SER A 84 -9.91 15.35 5.74
CA SER A 84 -11.29 15.28 6.18
C SER A 84 -11.48 14.21 7.26
N LYS A 85 -12.41 14.47 8.21
CA LYS A 85 -12.83 13.48 9.19
C LYS A 85 -13.32 12.21 8.47
N PRO A 86 -12.93 10.99 8.91
CA PRO A 86 -13.46 9.76 8.34
C PRO A 86 -14.99 9.71 8.46
N ALA A 87 -15.64 9.10 7.47
CA ALA A 87 -17.06 8.75 7.58
C ALA A 87 -17.27 7.84 8.80
N ALA A 88 -18.43 7.98 9.44
CA ALA A 88 -18.83 7.16 10.58
C ALA A 88 -19.20 5.74 10.16
#